data_AF-A0A7Y5SZB6-F1
#
_entry.id   AF-A0A7Y5SZB6-F1
#
_cell.length_a   1.000
_cell.length_b   1.000
_cell.length_c   1.000
_cell.angle_alpha   90.00
_cell.angle_beta   90.00
_cell.angle_gamma   90.00
#
_symmetry.space_group_name_H-M   'P 1'
#
loop_
_entity.id
_entity.type
_entity.pdbx_description
1 polymer ?
#
loop_
_entity_poly.entity_id
_entity_poly.type
_entity_poly.pdbx_seq_one_letter_code
_entity_poly.pdbx_strand_id
1 'polypeptide(L)'
;MASITFRHLGSLLVVSIVFFFIGMALQPLRTVNTSKPDPTIARWLSVPGIDWQDPLHQAIVADLIEAANPDSDGEMVVRSIRRYQSDQLARGLAENRQQAGLVFHDPFNALRQFSEFTLLYAIVLIFSVFGAQTIGTYRFLLFIRKEEQESEGWHDAGRTLLLFVLFSPGFLVAYSLKAFWTADSWPVLVALGLLTNGSLALYSQKFLNLLLTNHHHGFIQMARVRGVNENFSPGKPDGVPWRVILSWKKSCPGHLLHHSMLNARLDYGPTAREQAAFTVTCLIILEMALNIQGRFGYELLRQVLFRNLPDVLIMMASLFLLVRATEWVVDVQRYRKQLSMDRSASGDNP
;
A
#
# COMPACT_ATOMS: atom_id res chain seq x y z
N MET A 1 -22.99 0.28 -18.66
CA MET A 1 -21.66 0.93 -18.86
C MET A 1 -21.67 2.41 -18.47
N ALA A 2 -22.52 3.26 -19.06
CA ALA A 2 -22.51 4.71 -18.82
C ALA A 2 -22.66 5.12 -17.34
N SER A 3 -23.51 4.42 -16.58
CA SER A 3 -23.68 4.68 -15.14
C SER A 3 -22.45 4.36 -14.29
N ILE A 4 -21.68 3.33 -14.66
CA ILE A 4 -20.44 2.93 -13.99
C ILE A 4 -19.36 3.99 -14.24
N THR A 5 -19.17 4.37 -15.50
CA THR A 5 -18.17 5.38 -15.88
C THR A 5 -18.48 6.74 -15.25
N PHE A 6 -19.76 7.13 -15.19
CA PHE A 6 -20.17 8.39 -14.56
C PHE A 6 -19.88 8.43 -13.06
N ARG A 7 -20.13 7.32 -12.33
CA ARG A 7 -19.84 7.23 -10.89
C ARG A 7 -18.34 7.39 -10.60
N HIS A 8 -17.51 6.71 -11.38
CA HIS A 8 -16.05 6.79 -11.24
C HIS A 8 -15.54 8.18 -11.57
N LEU A 9 -15.99 8.78 -12.69
CA LEU A 9 -15.61 10.13 -13.10
C LEU A 9 -16.04 11.19 -12.08
N GLY A 10 -17.26 11.10 -11.55
CA GLY A 10 -17.75 12.00 -10.52
C GLY A 10 -16.92 11.93 -9.24
N SER A 11 -16.57 10.72 -8.79
CA SER A 11 -15.72 10.55 -7.61
C SER A 11 -14.30 11.08 -7.81
N LEU A 12 -13.75 10.93 -9.03
CA LEU A 12 -12.44 11.43 -9.41
C LEU A 12 -12.46 12.96 -9.39
N LEU A 13 -13.47 13.58 -10.01
CA LEU A 13 -13.64 15.03 -10.06
C LEU A 13 -13.73 15.62 -8.64
N VAL A 14 -14.57 15.05 -7.76
CA VAL A 14 -14.73 15.54 -6.38
C VAL A 14 -13.39 15.49 -5.63
N VAL A 15 -12.68 14.37 -5.72
CA VAL A 15 -11.41 14.21 -4.99
C VAL A 15 -10.32 15.11 -5.57
N SER A 16 -10.23 15.26 -6.90
CA SER A 16 -9.33 16.23 -7.53
C SER A 16 -9.60 17.67 -7.08
N ILE A 17 -10.86 18.07 -6.96
CA ILE A 17 -11.23 19.40 -6.45
C ILE A 17 -10.81 19.56 -4.98
N VAL A 18 -11.05 18.56 -4.13
CA VAL A 18 -10.64 18.60 -2.72
C VAL A 18 -9.13 18.73 -2.59
N PHE A 19 -8.35 17.91 -3.33
CA PHE A 19 -6.89 18.01 -3.33
C PHE A 19 -6.39 19.36 -3.85
N PHE A 20 -7.06 19.93 -4.87
CA PHE A 20 -6.73 21.26 -5.39
C PHE A 20 -6.93 22.35 -4.35
N PHE A 21 -8.08 22.38 -3.66
CA PHE A 21 -8.34 23.38 -2.62
C PHE A 21 -7.44 23.21 -1.40
N ILE A 22 -7.17 21.97 -0.97
CA ILE A 22 -6.21 21.69 0.10
C ILE A 22 -4.81 22.17 -0.32
N GLY A 23 -4.41 21.87 -1.55
CA GLY A 23 -3.13 22.31 -2.11
C GLY A 23 -2.99 23.83 -2.11
N MET A 24 -4.04 24.55 -2.51
CA MET A 24 -4.10 26.01 -2.44
C MET A 24 -4.06 26.55 -1.00
N ALA A 25 -4.85 25.99 -0.09
CA ALA A 25 -4.92 26.42 1.30
C ALA A 25 -3.61 26.18 2.06
N LEU A 26 -2.88 25.13 1.67
CA LEU A 26 -1.60 24.75 2.26
C LEU A 26 -0.40 25.37 1.55
N GLN A 27 -0.56 26.24 0.55
CA GLN A 27 0.57 27.01 0.05
C GLN A 27 1.02 27.96 1.16
N PRO A 28 2.16 27.72 1.85
CA PRO A 28 2.69 28.73 2.73
C PRO A 28 2.98 29.95 1.86
N LEU A 29 2.70 31.15 2.38
CA LEU A 29 3.23 32.41 1.84
C LEU A 29 4.74 32.22 1.69
N ARG A 30 5.17 31.85 0.48
CA ARG A 30 6.56 31.59 0.08
C ARG A 30 7.29 32.92 0.02
N THR A 31 7.46 33.55 1.16
CA THR A 31 8.35 34.67 1.33
C THR A 31 9.31 34.26 2.43
N VAL A 32 10.30 33.44 2.06
CA VAL A 32 11.55 33.42 2.80
C VAL A 32 12.16 34.80 2.55
N ASN A 33 11.76 35.77 3.37
CA ASN A 33 12.41 37.07 3.36
C ASN A 33 13.86 36.81 3.71
N THR A 34 14.74 37.04 2.75
CA THR A 34 16.18 37.07 2.94
C THR A 34 16.50 38.32 3.74
N SER A 35 16.18 38.29 5.04
CA SER A 35 16.67 39.29 5.97
C SER A 35 18.20 39.17 5.95
N LYS A 36 18.85 40.18 5.37
CA LYS A 36 20.28 40.41 5.57
C LYS A 36 20.51 40.49 7.08
N PRO A 37 21.63 39.93 7.59
CA PRO A 37 21.95 40.07 9.01
C PRO A 37 21.93 41.55 9.38
N ASP A 38 21.30 41.87 10.50
CA ASP A 38 21.37 43.21 11.06
C ASP A 38 22.85 43.61 11.19
N PRO A 39 23.27 44.81 10.75
CA PRO A 39 24.66 45.25 10.80
C PRO A 39 25.27 45.14 12.20
N THR A 40 24.46 45.23 13.26
CA THR A 40 24.91 45.04 14.66
C THR A 40 25.38 43.61 14.94
N ILE A 41 24.68 42.62 14.38
CA ILE A 41 24.92 41.19 14.57
C ILE A 41 26.06 40.71 13.64
N ALA A 42 26.16 41.30 12.44
CA ALA A 42 27.13 40.90 11.41
C ALA A 42 28.59 40.95 11.90
N ARG A 43 28.92 41.94 12.74
CA ARG A 43 30.27 42.08 13.33
C ARG A 43 30.62 40.89 14.21
N TRP A 44 29.70 40.45 15.07
CA TRP A 44 29.91 39.38 16.03
C TRP A 44 29.87 37.97 15.40
N LEU A 45 29.08 37.79 14.34
CA LEU A 45 29.03 36.55 13.56
C LEU A 45 30.38 36.20 12.90
N SER A 46 31.25 37.19 12.67
CA SER A 46 32.54 37.01 12.00
C SER A 46 33.68 36.57 12.92
N VAL A 47 33.47 36.53 14.23
CA VAL A 47 34.53 36.20 15.20
C VAL A 47 34.79 34.68 15.19
N PRO A 48 36.00 34.23 14.81
CA PRO A 48 36.31 32.81 14.75
C PRO A 48 36.45 32.21 16.15
N GLY A 49 35.98 30.97 16.33
CA GLY A 49 36.19 30.18 17.55
C GLY A 49 35.09 30.31 18.62
N ILE A 50 34.07 31.13 18.40
CA ILE A 50 32.91 31.19 19.31
C ILE A 50 31.93 30.06 18.97
N ASP A 51 31.79 29.11 19.89
CA ASP A 51 30.69 28.15 19.84
C ASP A 51 29.42 28.78 20.43
N TRP A 52 28.48 29.12 19.57
CA TRP A 52 27.20 29.74 19.95
C TRP A 52 26.20 28.73 20.55
N GLN A 53 26.51 27.44 20.59
CA GLN A 53 25.69 26.43 21.28
C GLN A 53 26.08 26.29 22.75
N ASP A 54 27.29 26.70 23.11
CA ASP A 54 27.80 26.65 24.49
C ASP A 54 27.26 27.83 25.33
N PRO A 55 26.53 27.57 26.44
CA PRO A 55 26.07 28.62 27.34
C PRO A 55 27.19 29.50 27.91
N LEU A 56 28.40 28.95 28.11
CA LEU A 56 29.53 29.68 28.67
C LEU A 56 30.03 30.75 27.68
N HIS A 57 30.18 30.39 26.41
CA HIS A 57 30.56 31.34 25.36
C HIS A 57 29.50 32.42 25.16
N GLN A 58 28.22 32.06 25.26
CA GLN A 58 27.12 33.03 25.19
C GLN A 58 27.21 34.07 26.30
N ALA A 59 27.47 33.65 27.55
CA ALA A 59 27.62 34.55 28.68
C ALA A 59 28.84 35.47 28.54
N ILE A 60 30.00 34.90 28.18
CA ILE A 60 31.23 35.69 27.98
C ILE A 60 31.04 36.74 26.88
N VAL A 61 30.37 36.38 25.79
CA VAL A 61 30.11 37.32 24.68
C VAL A 61 29.12 38.40 25.09
N ALA A 62 28.07 38.07 25.85
CA ALA A 62 27.14 39.06 26.38
C ALA A 62 27.87 40.10 27.24
N ASP A 63 28.70 39.65 28.18
CA ASP A 63 29.50 40.51 29.06
C ASP A 63 30.49 41.39 28.27
N LEU A 64 31.13 40.82 27.24
CA LEU A 64 32.04 41.56 26.36
C LEU A 64 31.32 42.63 25.52
N ILE A 65 30.10 42.35 25.07
CA ILE A 65 29.28 43.32 24.32
C ILE A 65 28.89 44.48 25.24
N GLU A 66 28.43 44.19 26.46
CA GLU A 66 28.04 45.20 27.44
C GLU A 66 29.25 46.05 27.88
N ALA A 67 30.42 45.44 28.07
CA ALA A 67 31.66 46.15 28.37
C ALA A 67 32.13 47.04 27.21
N ALA A 68 31.91 46.64 25.96
CA ALA A 68 32.31 47.40 24.78
C ALA A 68 31.30 48.51 24.39
N ASN A 69 30.03 48.34 24.73
CA ASN A 69 28.95 49.30 24.50
C ASN A 69 27.99 49.28 25.71
N PRO A 70 28.19 50.19 26.69
CA PRO A 70 27.38 50.25 27.91
C PRO A 70 25.88 50.48 27.64
N ASP A 71 25.54 51.07 26.49
CA ASP A 71 24.15 51.35 26.09
C ASP A 71 23.47 50.16 25.40
N SER A 72 24.19 49.06 25.15
CA SER A 72 23.66 47.88 24.46
C SER A 72 23.38 46.72 25.42
N ASP A 73 22.21 46.12 25.30
CA ASP A 73 21.85 44.91 26.03
C ASP A 73 22.53 43.69 25.35
N GLY A 74 23.63 43.24 25.96
CA GLY A 74 24.42 42.10 25.47
C GLY A 74 23.59 40.81 25.34
N GLU A 75 22.64 40.56 26.25
CA GLU A 75 21.75 39.40 26.17
C GLU A 75 20.81 39.49 24.96
N MET A 76 20.30 40.69 24.65
CA MET A 76 19.46 40.91 23.47
C MET A 76 20.22 40.60 22.18
N VAL A 77 21.48 41.03 22.09
CA VAL A 77 22.34 40.75 20.93
C VAL A 77 22.60 39.25 20.80
N VAL A 78 22.98 38.56 21.88
CA VAL A 78 23.20 37.10 21.85
C VAL A 78 21.91 36.35 21.47
N ARG A 79 20.75 36.76 22.00
CA ARG A 79 19.45 36.19 21.64
C ARG A 79 19.12 36.40 20.17
N SER A 80 19.49 37.55 19.60
CA SER A 80 19.30 37.85 18.17
C SER A 80 20.22 37.02 17.27
N ILE A 81 21.49 36.80 17.67
CA ILE A 81 22.44 35.92 16.98
C ILE A 81 21.89 34.48 16.98
N ARG A 82 21.39 34.00 18.12
CA ARG A 82 20.79 32.65 18.23
C ARG A 82 19.58 32.50 17.33
N ARG A 83 18.69 33.48 17.31
CA ARG A 83 17.53 33.51 16.39
C ARG A 83 17.99 33.47 14.93
N TYR A 84 18.99 34.27 14.58
CA TYR A 84 19.55 34.29 13.22
C TYR A 84 20.18 32.94 12.83
N GLN A 85 20.92 32.28 13.72
CA GLN A 85 21.48 30.95 13.45
C GLN A 85 20.41 29.86 13.37
N SER A 86 19.40 29.89 14.24
CA SER A 86 18.27 28.97 14.12
C SER A 86 17.52 29.18 12.82
N ASP A 87 17.38 30.44 12.37
CA ASP A 87 16.77 30.78 11.09
C ASP A 87 17.64 30.33 9.92
N GLN A 88 18.97 30.46 10.01
CA GLN A 88 19.90 29.94 9.00
C GLN A 88 19.89 28.42 8.91
N LEU A 89 19.84 27.72 10.04
CA LEU A 89 19.75 26.26 10.07
C LEU A 89 18.38 25.81 9.53
N ALA A 90 17.31 26.50 9.91
CA ALA A 90 15.99 26.28 9.33
C ALA A 90 15.97 26.58 7.81
N ARG A 91 16.72 27.58 7.34
CA ARG A 91 16.92 27.91 5.92
C ARG A 91 17.75 26.86 5.19
N GLY A 92 18.88 26.42 5.73
CA GLY A 92 19.70 25.35 5.13
C GLY A 92 18.91 24.04 5.06
N LEU A 93 18.08 23.76 6.08
CA LEU A 93 17.10 22.70 6.02
C LEU A 93 16.03 22.98 4.95
N ALA A 94 15.53 24.21 4.81
CA ALA A 94 14.53 24.59 3.80
C ALA A 94 15.06 24.63 2.35
N GLU A 95 16.31 24.97 2.13
CA GLU A 95 17.00 24.92 0.85
C GLU A 95 17.28 23.46 0.48
N ASN A 96 17.71 22.64 1.45
CA ASN A 96 17.71 21.17 1.28
C ASN A 96 16.29 20.62 1.04
N ARG A 97 15.23 21.20 1.64
CA ARG A 97 13.83 20.85 1.33
C ARG A 97 13.45 21.24 -0.10
N GLN A 98 13.89 22.39 -0.60
CA GLN A 98 13.65 22.84 -1.98
C GLN A 98 14.35 21.93 -2.99
N GLN A 99 15.61 21.57 -2.74
CA GLN A 99 16.32 20.60 -3.58
C GLN A 99 15.75 19.17 -3.46
N ALA A 100 15.02 18.85 -2.39
CA ALA A 100 14.39 17.56 -2.20
C ALA A 100 13.02 17.41 -2.88
N GLY A 101 12.37 18.46 -3.39
CA GLY A 101 11.03 18.36 -3.98
C GLY A 101 11.02 17.56 -5.30
N LEU A 102 10.64 16.28 -5.25
CA LEU A 102 10.89 15.35 -6.36
C LEU A 102 9.96 15.57 -7.56
N VAL A 103 8.69 15.94 -7.33
CA VAL A 103 7.68 16.01 -8.41
C VAL A 103 7.84 17.27 -9.26
N PHE A 104 8.14 18.40 -8.64
CA PHE A 104 8.28 19.67 -9.36
C PHE A 104 9.66 19.87 -9.98
N HIS A 105 10.71 19.22 -9.47
CA HIS A 105 12.06 19.32 -10.03
C HIS A 105 12.40 18.21 -11.03
N ASP A 106 11.90 16.98 -10.84
CA ASP A 106 12.16 15.84 -11.73
C ASP A 106 10.90 14.97 -11.93
N PRO A 107 9.95 15.45 -12.76
CA PRO A 107 8.69 14.73 -13.00
C PRO A 107 8.91 13.36 -13.65
N PHE A 108 10.01 13.17 -14.39
CA PHE A 108 10.30 11.90 -15.05
C PHE A 108 10.73 10.84 -14.04
N ASN A 109 11.58 11.20 -13.08
CA ASN A 109 11.93 10.29 -11.99
C ASN A 109 10.72 9.97 -11.11
N ALA A 110 9.89 10.97 -10.76
CA ALA A 110 8.65 10.73 -10.03
C ALA A 110 7.71 9.76 -10.78
N LEU A 111 7.54 9.95 -12.09
CA LEU A 111 6.74 9.06 -12.93
C LEU A 111 7.32 7.64 -12.98
N ARG A 112 8.65 7.53 -13.12
CA ARG A 112 9.35 6.24 -13.10
C ARG A 112 9.09 5.50 -11.79
N GLN A 113 9.32 6.15 -10.66
CA GLN A 113 9.10 5.58 -9.33
C GLN A 113 7.65 5.12 -9.14
N PHE A 114 6.69 5.95 -9.57
CA PHE A 114 5.27 5.60 -9.52
C PHE A 114 4.93 4.42 -10.43
N SER A 115 5.54 4.32 -11.62
CA SER A 115 5.32 3.21 -12.55
C SER A 115 5.88 1.89 -12.02
N GLU A 116 7.06 1.91 -11.41
CA GLU A 116 7.68 0.74 -10.78
C GLU A 116 6.83 0.25 -9.59
N PHE A 117 6.34 1.19 -8.78
CA PHE A 117 5.39 0.90 -7.70
C PHE A 117 4.08 0.32 -8.23
N THR A 118 3.51 0.90 -9.28
CA THR A 118 2.27 0.44 -9.93
C THR A 118 2.40 -0.98 -10.47
N LEU A 119 3.54 -1.31 -11.09
CA LEU A 119 3.83 -2.65 -11.58
C LEU A 119 3.93 -3.66 -10.43
N LEU A 120 4.67 -3.32 -9.38
CA LEU A 120 4.80 -4.15 -8.17
C LEU A 120 3.42 -4.38 -7.54
N TYR A 121 2.63 -3.32 -7.39
CA TYR A 121 1.25 -3.36 -6.91
C TYR A 121 0.36 -4.30 -7.73
N ALA A 122 0.36 -4.15 -9.06
CA ALA A 122 -0.47 -4.97 -9.93
C ALA A 122 -0.13 -6.46 -9.78
N ILE A 123 1.16 -6.78 -9.69
CA ILE A 123 1.63 -8.15 -9.53
C ILE A 123 1.23 -8.72 -8.18
N VAL A 124 1.49 -8.01 -7.09
CA VAL A 124 1.10 -8.46 -5.75
C VAL A 124 -0.42 -8.62 -5.65
N LEU A 125 -1.21 -7.72 -6.23
CA LEU A 125 -2.66 -7.86 -6.25
C LEU A 125 -3.12 -9.09 -7.04
N ILE A 126 -2.58 -9.29 -8.25
CA ILE A 126 -2.91 -10.43 -9.13
C ILE A 126 -2.59 -11.76 -8.42
N PHE A 127 -1.41 -11.88 -7.83
CA PHE A 127 -1.01 -13.06 -7.09
C PHE A 127 -1.78 -13.23 -5.77
N SER A 128 -2.17 -12.14 -5.11
CA SER A 128 -3.00 -12.20 -3.89
C SER A 128 -4.39 -12.71 -4.19
N VAL A 129 -5.06 -12.18 -5.22
CA VAL A 129 -6.37 -12.66 -5.67
C VAL A 129 -6.30 -14.13 -6.06
N PHE A 130 -5.29 -14.50 -6.84
CA PHE A 130 -5.10 -15.88 -7.29
C PHE A 130 -4.81 -16.84 -6.13
N GLY A 131 -3.87 -16.46 -5.26
CA GLY A 131 -3.47 -17.25 -4.09
C GLY A 131 -4.63 -17.44 -3.12
N ALA A 132 -5.43 -16.40 -2.88
CA ALA A 132 -6.62 -16.48 -2.04
C ALA A 132 -7.64 -17.50 -2.59
N GLN A 133 -7.85 -17.51 -3.92
CA GLN A 133 -8.69 -18.53 -4.54
C GLN A 133 -8.10 -19.93 -4.43
N THR A 134 -6.78 -20.09 -4.64
CA THR A 134 -6.10 -21.39 -4.59
C THR A 134 -6.16 -21.98 -3.19
N ILE A 135 -5.79 -21.19 -2.18
CA ILE A 135 -5.84 -21.59 -0.76
C ILE A 135 -7.28 -21.84 -0.33
N GLY A 136 -8.22 -20.97 -0.71
CA GLY A 136 -9.63 -21.14 -0.39
C GLY A 136 -10.24 -22.40 -0.99
N THR A 137 -9.96 -22.70 -2.27
CA THR A 137 -10.38 -23.98 -2.89
C THR A 137 -9.73 -25.18 -2.20
N TYR A 138 -8.44 -25.13 -1.92
CA TYR A 138 -7.76 -26.23 -1.23
C TYR A 138 -8.36 -26.48 0.17
N ARG A 139 -8.58 -25.42 0.94
CA ARG A 139 -9.22 -25.49 2.27
C ARG A 139 -10.64 -26.01 2.19
N PHE A 140 -11.39 -25.66 1.14
CA PHE A 140 -12.74 -26.18 0.91
C PHE A 140 -12.73 -27.70 0.70
N LEU A 141 -11.83 -28.22 -0.13
CA LEU A 141 -11.69 -29.67 -0.35
C LEU A 141 -11.34 -30.41 0.95
N LEU A 142 -10.45 -29.84 1.76
CA LEU A 142 -10.12 -30.40 3.07
C LEU A 142 -11.29 -30.34 4.05
N PHE A 143 -12.10 -29.28 4.00
CA PHE A 143 -13.25 -29.10 4.88
C PHE A 143 -14.32 -30.15 4.59
N ILE A 144 -14.74 -30.29 3.32
CA ILE A 144 -15.74 -31.28 2.90
C ILE A 144 -15.27 -32.71 3.23
N ARG A 145 -13.99 -33.01 2.99
CA ARG A 145 -13.42 -34.32 3.37
C ARG A 145 -13.45 -34.58 4.87
N LYS A 146 -13.20 -33.55 5.70
CA LYS A 146 -13.22 -33.68 7.16
C LYS A 146 -14.64 -33.83 7.70
N GLU A 147 -15.64 -33.24 7.04
CA GLU A 147 -17.04 -33.46 7.36
C GLU A 147 -17.45 -34.92 7.08
N GLU A 148 -16.86 -35.56 6.07
CA GLU A 148 -17.05 -36.98 5.74
C GLU A 148 -16.25 -37.96 6.63
N GLN A 149 -15.11 -37.53 7.19
CA GLN A 149 -14.31 -38.34 8.11
C GLN A 149 -14.45 -37.80 9.54
N GLU A 150 -15.34 -38.39 10.34
CA GLU A 150 -15.51 -38.07 11.76
C GLU A 150 -14.15 -38.01 12.49
N SER A 151 -13.78 -36.77 12.82
CA SER A 151 -12.90 -36.36 13.91
C SER A 151 -11.84 -37.36 14.39
N GLU A 152 -10.66 -37.35 13.77
CA GLU A 152 -9.42 -37.66 14.48
C GLU A 152 -8.57 -36.38 14.60
N GLY A 153 -8.38 -35.98 15.86
CA GLY A 153 -7.64 -34.78 16.25
C GLY A 153 -6.16 -34.90 15.91
N TRP A 154 -5.63 -33.89 15.22
CA TRP A 154 -4.19 -33.77 15.00
C TRP A 154 -3.72 -32.32 15.17
N HIS A 155 -2.83 -32.17 16.16
CA HIS A 155 -1.77 -31.17 16.39
C HIS A 155 -1.96 -29.74 15.88
N ASP A 156 -2.46 -28.88 16.78
CA ASP A 156 -2.63 -27.44 16.59
C ASP A 156 -1.34 -26.61 16.60
N ALA A 157 -0.22 -27.12 17.13
CA ALA A 157 0.96 -26.27 17.36
C ALA A 157 1.64 -25.77 16.07
N GLY A 158 1.93 -26.67 15.12
CA GLY A 158 2.58 -26.31 13.85
C GLY A 158 1.69 -25.46 12.95
N ARG A 159 0.36 -25.70 13.00
CA ARG A 159 -0.63 -24.91 12.26
C ARG A 159 -0.77 -23.51 12.86
N THR A 160 -0.79 -23.41 14.20
CA THR A 160 -0.81 -22.14 14.91
C THR A 160 0.45 -21.33 14.64
N LEU A 161 1.63 -21.96 14.62
CA LEU A 161 2.89 -21.28 14.33
C LEU A 161 2.99 -20.80 12.88
N LEU A 162 2.53 -21.60 11.93
CA LEU A 162 2.44 -21.21 10.52
C LEU A 162 1.44 -20.06 10.31
N LEU A 163 0.30 -20.11 11.00
CA LEU A 163 -0.65 -18.99 11.03
C LEU A 163 0.00 -17.75 11.65
N PHE A 164 0.74 -17.89 12.76
CA PHE A 164 1.42 -16.77 13.42
C PHE A 164 2.43 -16.07 12.49
N VAL A 165 3.18 -16.83 11.70
CA VAL A 165 4.10 -16.28 10.69
C VAL A 165 3.34 -15.61 9.54
N LEU A 166 2.24 -16.21 9.06
CA LEU A 166 1.37 -15.64 8.03
C LEU A 166 0.56 -14.42 8.51
N PHE A 167 0.41 -14.25 9.82
CA PHE A 167 -0.30 -13.13 10.46
C PHE A 167 0.63 -12.13 11.13
N SER A 168 1.95 -12.32 11.02
CA SER A 168 2.91 -11.32 11.47
C SER A 168 2.75 -10.05 10.64
N PRO A 169 2.60 -8.87 11.25
CA PRO A 169 2.54 -7.61 10.53
C PRO A 169 3.74 -7.47 9.59
N GLY A 170 3.51 -7.11 8.33
CA GLY A 170 4.58 -7.14 7.33
C GLY A 170 5.80 -6.29 7.62
N PHE A 171 5.65 -5.23 8.42
CA PHE A 171 6.80 -4.47 8.89
C PHE A 171 7.72 -5.31 9.78
N LEU A 172 7.19 -6.17 10.66
CA LEU A 172 7.99 -6.99 11.57
C LEU A 172 8.82 -8.02 10.79
N VAL A 173 8.20 -8.67 9.80
CA VAL A 173 8.87 -9.60 8.89
C VAL A 173 9.94 -8.86 8.07
N ALA A 174 9.61 -7.70 7.52
CA ALA A 174 10.56 -6.87 6.77
C ALA A 174 11.79 -6.47 7.60
N TYR A 175 11.60 -6.02 8.85
CA TYR A 175 12.72 -5.70 9.74
C TYR A 175 13.57 -6.91 10.07
N SER A 176 12.96 -8.08 10.30
CA SER A 176 13.71 -9.31 10.56
C SER A 176 14.55 -9.76 9.35
N LEU A 177 14.03 -9.59 8.13
CA LEU A 177 14.73 -9.98 6.90
C LEU A 177 15.77 -8.97 6.44
N LYS A 178 15.61 -7.69 6.79
CA LYS A 178 16.61 -6.64 6.52
C LYS A 178 17.99 -6.99 7.07
N ALA A 179 18.05 -7.79 8.13
CA ALA A 179 19.31 -8.27 8.70
C ALA A 179 20.04 -9.33 7.84
N PHE A 180 19.32 -10.03 6.95
CA PHE A 180 19.84 -11.22 6.26
C PHE A 180 19.94 -11.08 4.73
N TRP A 181 19.14 -10.21 4.11
CA TRP A 181 19.10 -10.06 2.65
C TRP A 181 19.35 -8.63 2.19
N THR A 182 20.01 -8.51 1.04
CA THR A 182 20.03 -7.28 0.24
C THR A 182 18.59 -7.01 -0.24
N ALA A 183 17.86 -6.25 0.57
CA ALA A 183 16.42 -6.03 0.47
C ALA A 183 15.95 -5.28 -0.80
N ASP A 184 16.88 -4.93 -1.69
CA ASP A 184 16.58 -4.14 -2.88
C ASP A 184 16.01 -4.96 -4.05
N SER A 185 16.03 -6.30 -3.93
CA SER A 185 15.54 -7.18 -5.00
C SER A 185 14.01 -7.19 -5.08
N TRP A 186 13.49 -6.90 -6.27
CA TRP A 186 12.06 -6.85 -6.55
C TRP A 186 11.29 -8.16 -6.25
N PRO A 187 11.84 -9.37 -6.48
CA PRO A 187 11.17 -10.62 -6.11
C PRO A 187 10.93 -10.78 -4.60
N VAL A 188 11.87 -10.30 -3.76
CA VAL A 188 11.72 -10.36 -2.30
C VAL A 188 10.56 -9.47 -1.84
N LEU A 189 10.41 -8.29 -2.43
CA LEU A 189 9.27 -7.41 -2.16
C LEU A 189 7.94 -8.01 -2.60
N VAL A 190 7.89 -8.68 -3.76
CA VAL A 190 6.68 -9.39 -4.20
C VAL A 190 6.33 -10.49 -3.20
N ALA A 191 7.31 -11.32 -2.81
CA ALA A 191 7.09 -12.39 -1.84
C ALA A 191 6.63 -11.84 -0.48
N LEU A 192 7.25 -10.77 0.02
CA LEU A 192 6.84 -10.12 1.25
C LEU A 192 5.46 -9.51 1.13
N GLY A 193 5.16 -8.78 0.06
CA GLY A 193 3.83 -8.21 -0.19
C GLY A 193 2.73 -9.27 -0.23
N LEU A 194 3.04 -10.47 -0.72
CA LEU A 194 2.09 -11.59 -0.75
C LEU A 194 1.90 -12.25 0.61
N LEU A 195 3.00 -12.50 1.33
CA LEU A 195 2.97 -13.23 2.59
C LEU A 195 2.49 -12.37 3.76
N THR A 196 2.77 -11.07 3.72
CA THR A 196 2.66 -10.20 4.89
C THR A 196 1.47 -9.24 4.89
N ASN A 197 0.68 -9.24 3.82
CA ASN A 197 -0.49 -8.37 3.71
C ASN A 197 -1.64 -8.84 4.62
N GLY A 198 -1.64 -10.08 5.13
CA GLY A 198 -2.79 -10.64 5.88
C GLY A 198 -4.07 -10.80 5.03
N SER A 199 -4.16 -10.08 3.91
CA SER A 199 -5.18 -10.20 2.88
C SER A 199 -5.28 -11.63 2.37
N LEU A 200 -4.17 -12.30 2.10
CA LEU A 200 -4.21 -13.66 1.56
C LEU A 200 -5.02 -14.60 2.47
N ALA A 201 -4.83 -14.50 3.79
CA ALA A 201 -5.59 -15.26 4.76
C ALA A 201 -7.06 -14.81 4.83
N LEU A 202 -7.32 -13.52 5.05
CA LEU A 202 -8.68 -12.96 5.17
C LEU A 202 -9.53 -13.29 3.94
N TYR A 203 -8.95 -13.09 2.76
CA TYR A 203 -9.67 -13.27 1.51
C TYR A 203 -9.71 -14.73 1.05
N SER A 204 -8.74 -15.58 1.44
CA SER A 204 -8.91 -17.03 1.30
C SER A 204 -10.07 -17.55 2.14
N GLN A 205 -10.27 -16.99 3.34
CA GLN A 205 -11.41 -17.30 4.20
C GLN A 205 -12.72 -16.80 3.58
N LYS A 206 -12.75 -15.57 3.06
CA LYS A 206 -13.92 -15.04 2.34
C LYS A 206 -14.28 -15.92 1.14
N PHE A 207 -13.30 -16.36 0.35
CA PHE A 207 -13.53 -17.26 -0.78
C PHE A 207 -14.02 -18.64 -0.34
N LEU A 208 -13.46 -19.20 0.73
CA LEU A 208 -13.92 -20.45 1.34
C LEU A 208 -15.40 -20.35 1.76
N ASN A 209 -15.78 -19.28 2.46
CA ASN A 209 -17.16 -19.06 2.88
C ASN A 209 -18.11 -18.95 1.68
N LEU A 210 -17.69 -18.31 0.59
CA LEU A 210 -18.46 -18.27 -0.65
C LEU A 210 -18.62 -19.67 -1.27
N LEU A 211 -17.58 -20.51 -1.24
CA LEU A 211 -17.67 -21.89 -1.73
C LEU A 211 -18.64 -22.72 -0.88
N LEU A 212 -18.55 -22.62 0.46
CA LEU A 212 -19.45 -23.33 1.38
C LEU A 212 -20.90 -22.87 1.19
N THR A 213 -21.14 -21.56 1.12
CA THR A 213 -22.48 -21.01 0.87
C THR A 213 -23.02 -21.55 -0.46
N ASN A 214 -22.24 -21.45 -1.55
CA ASN A 214 -22.60 -21.97 -2.87
C ASN A 214 -22.79 -23.49 -2.91
N HIS A 215 -22.12 -24.25 -2.05
CA HIS A 215 -22.26 -25.69 -1.96
C HIS A 215 -23.65 -26.12 -1.46
N HIS A 216 -24.25 -25.35 -0.55
CA HIS A 216 -25.56 -25.68 0.02
C HIS A 216 -26.77 -25.19 -0.82
N HIS A 217 -26.53 -24.48 -1.93
CA HIS A 217 -27.61 -23.97 -2.78
C HIS A 217 -28.25 -25.06 -3.67
N GLY A 218 -29.54 -24.88 -4.01
CA GLY A 218 -30.33 -25.86 -4.78
C GLY A 218 -29.79 -26.23 -6.17
N PHE A 219 -28.97 -25.37 -6.81
CA PHE A 219 -28.36 -25.72 -8.10
C PHE A 219 -27.33 -26.85 -8.00
N ILE A 220 -26.72 -27.04 -6.81
CA ILE A 220 -25.84 -28.18 -6.54
C ILE A 220 -26.65 -29.47 -6.43
N GLN A 221 -27.84 -29.43 -5.82
CA GLN A 221 -28.75 -30.58 -5.79
C GLN A 221 -29.17 -30.98 -7.21
N MET A 222 -29.42 -30.00 -8.09
CA MET A 222 -29.72 -30.28 -9.50
C MET A 222 -28.53 -30.89 -10.23
N ALA A 223 -27.29 -30.45 -9.95
CA ALA A 223 -26.09 -31.06 -10.52
C ALA A 223 -25.87 -32.50 -10.00
N ARG A 224 -26.18 -32.78 -8.73
CA ARG A 224 -26.19 -34.13 -8.16
C ARG A 224 -27.17 -35.05 -8.89
N VAL A 225 -28.40 -34.57 -9.15
CA VAL A 225 -29.41 -35.33 -9.92
C VAL A 225 -28.94 -35.62 -11.36
N ARG A 226 -28.11 -34.75 -11.94
CA ARG A 226 -27.50 -34.98 -13.27
C ARG A 226 -26.34 -35.98 -13.26
N GLY A 227 -26.02 -36.60 -12.12
CA GLY A 227 -24.96 -37.61 -12.00
C GLY A 227 -23.55 -37.03 -12.13
N VAL A 228 -23.37 -35.75 -11.81
CA VAL A 228 -22.06 -35.11 -11.81
C VAL A 228 -21.20 -35.69 -10.68
N ASN A 229 -19.89 -35.86 -10.90
CA ASN A 229 -18.99 -36.46 -9.91
C ASN A 229 -18.89 -35.62 -8.63
N GLU A 230 -18.92 -36.30 -7.48
CA GLU A 230 -18.95 -35.72 -6.13
C GLU A 230 -17.70 -35.99 -5.30
N ASN A 231 -16.70 -36.71 -5.84
CA ASN A 231 -15.53 -37.08 -5.07
C ASN A 231 -14.55 -35.90 -4.92
N PHE A 232 -14.58 -35.24 -3.76
CA PHE A 232 -13.72 -34.10 -3.46
C PHE A 232 -12.26 -34.46 -3.11
N SER A 233 -11.84 -35.71 -3.26
CA SER A 233 -10.46 -36.14 -2.97
C SER A 233 -9.46 -35.50 -3.96
N PRO A 234 -8.49 -34.69 -3.50
CA PRO A 234 -7.50 -34.11 -4.39
C PRO A 234 -6.54 -35.18 -4.93
N GLY A 235 -6.34 -35.22 -6.25
CA GLY A 235 -5.35 -36.08 -6.91
C GLY A 235 -5.76 -37.53 -7.16
N LYS A 236 -6.99 -37.94 -6.81
CA LYS A 236 -7.54 -39.26 -7.21
C LYS A 236 -8.04 -39.24 -8.65
N PRO A 237 -8.07 -40.38 -9.37
CA PRO A 237 -8.56 -40.46 -10.75
C PRO A 237 -10.02 -39.99 -10.88
N ASP A 238 -10.86 -40.36 -9.91
CA ASP A 238 -12.25 -39.89 -9.84
C ASP A 238 -12.38 -38.57 -9.06
N GLY A 239 -11.27 -37.94 -8.66
CA GLY A 239 -11.29 -36.78 -7.77
C GLY A 239 -10.97 -35.46 -8.46
N VAL A 240 -10.67 -34.44 -7.65
CA VAL A 240 -10.26 -33.12 -8.15
C VAL A 240 -8.75 -33.14 -8.46
N PRO A 241 -8.32 -32.97 -9.72
CA PRO A 241 -6.89 -33.01 -10.04
C PRO A 241 -6.15 -31.77 -9.49
N TRP A 242 -4.92 -31.97 -9.01
CA TRP A 242 -4.06 -30.88 -8.48
C TRP A 242 -3.85 -29.74 -9.46
N ARG A 243 -3.77 -30.06 -10.76
CA ARG A 243 -3.67 -29.09 -11.83
C ARG A 243 -4.82 -28.09 -11.80
N VAL A 244 -6.03 -28.52 -11.46
CA VAL A 244 -7.19 -27.62 -11.40
C VAL A 244 -7.08 -26.66 -10.22
N ILE A 245 -6.62 -27.14 -9.06
CA ILE A 245 -6.41 -26.30 -7.86
C ILE A 245 -5.35 -25.22 -8.14
N LEU A 246 -4.24 -25.59 -8.77
CA LEU A 246 -3.12 -24.69 -9.05
C LEU A 246 -3.26 -23.90 -10.37
N SER A 247 -4.25 -24.19 -11.20
CA SER A 247 -4.43 -23.49 -12.48
C SER A 247 -4.96 -22.06 -12.30
N TRP A 248 -4.50 -21.14 -13.15
CA TRP A 248 -5.05 -19.79 -13.24
C TRP A 248 -6.57 -19.81 -13.49
N LYS A 249 -6.97 -20.60 -14.49
CA LYS A 249 -8.37 -20.86 -14.83
C LYS A 249 -8.85 -22.16 -14.18
N LYS A 250 -9.06 -22.14 -12.86
CA LYS A 250 -9.65 -23.27 -12.12
C LYS A 250 -11.02 -23.67 -12.72
N SER A 251 -11.06 -24.75 -13.47
CA SER A 251 -12.26 -25.30 -14.09
C SER A 251 -12.21 -26.81 -13.96
N CYS A 252 -13.30 -27.44 -13.55
CA CYS A 252 -13.38 -28.88 -13.32
C CYS A 252 -14.62 -29.44 -14.04
N PRO A 253 -14.66 -29.41 -15.38
CA PRO A 253 -15.84 -29.83 -16.13
C PRO A 253 -16.25 -31.26 -15.71
N GLY A 254 -17.55 -31.47 -15.48
CA GLY A 254 -18.08 -32.77 -15.04
C GLY A 254 -17.93 -33.05 -13.53
N HIS A 255 -17.51 -32.07 -12.72
CA HIS A 255 -17.44 -32.19 -11.27
C HIS A 255 -18.31 -31.14 -10.56
N LEU A 256 -18.90 -31.49 -9.43
CA LEU A 256 -19.81 -30.62 -8.66
C LEU A 256 -19.16 -29.28 -8.28
N LEU A 257 -17.89 -29.35 -7.88
CA LEU A 257 -17.00 -28.22 -7.61
C LEU A 257 -17.03 -27.14 -8.70
N HIS A 258 -17.15 -27.50 -9.99
CA HIS A 258 -17.12 -26.51 -11.07
C HIS A 258 -18.27 -25.51 -10.96
N HIS A 259 -19.47 -25.98 -10.64
CA HIS A 259 -20.64 -25.12 -10.47
C HIS A 259 -20.49 -24.21 -9.25
N SER A 260 -20.04 -24.76 -8.10
CA SER A 260 -19.77 -23.95 -6.91
C SER A 260 -18.70 -22.89 -7.16
N MET A 261 -17.62 -23.25 -7.86
CA MET A 261 -16.52 -22.34 -8.15
C MET A 261 -16.89 -21.23 -9.12
N LEU A 262 -17.71 -21.53 -10.13
CA LEU A 262 -18.11 -20.54 -11.13
C LEU A 262 -18.90 -19.40 -10.45
N ASN A 263 -19.88 -19.74 -9.62
CA ASN A 263 -20.66 -18.76 -8.86
C ASN A 263 -19.80 -18.03 -7.82
N ALA A 264 -19.05 -18.78 -7.00
CA ALA A 264 -18.19 -18.18 -5.98
C ALA A 264 -17.18 -17.18 -6.57
N ARG A 265 -16.67 -17.41 -7.79
CA ARG A 265 -15.75 -16.49 -8.47
C ARG A 265 -16.39 -15.20 -8.94
N LEU A 266 -17.66 -15.24 -9.32
CA LEU A 266 -18.40 -14.06 -9.72
C LEU A 266 -18.66 -13.16 -8.51
N ASP A 267 -19.08 -13.77 -7.41
CA ASP A 267 -19.32 -13.08 -6.13
C ASP A 267 -18.04 -12.59 -5.48
N TYR A 268 -16.93 -13.30 -5.71
CA TYR A 268 -15.63 -12.92 -5.19
C TYR A 268 -14.97 -11.79 -6.00
N GLY A 269 -15.33 -11.59 -7.28
CA GLY A 269 -14.72 -10.56 -8.13
C GLY A 269 -14.63 -9.16 -7.48
N PRO A 270 -15.70 -8.63 -6.86
CA PRO A 270 -15.68 -7.37 -6.13
C PRO A 270 -14.66 -7.27 -4.99
N THR A 271 -14.25 -8.39 -4.39
CA THR A 271 -13.29 -8.38 -3.27
C THR A 271 -11.90 -7.88 -3.67
N ALA A 272 -11.54 -7.95 -4.97
CA ALA A 272 -10.32 -7.37 -5.49
C ALA A 272 -10.27 -5.84 -5.29
N ARG A 273 -11.43 -5.17 -5.20
CA ARG A 273 -11.51 -3.73 -4.88
C ARG A 273 -11.12 -3.44 -3.45
N GLU A 274 -11.63 -4.25 -2.53
CA GLU A 274 -11.27 -4.15 -1.12
C GLU A 274 -9.77 -4.43 -0.94
N GLN A 275 -9.24 -5.46 -1.62
CA GLN A 275 -7.81 -5.81 -1.61
C GLN A 275 -6.90 -4.72 -2.19
N ALA A 276 -7.40 -3.88 -3.09
CA ALA A 276 -6.61 -2.85 -3.75
C ALA A 276 -6.02 -1.89 -2.71
N ALA A 277 -6.84 -1.35 -1.81
CA ALA A 277 -6.39 -0.43 -0.78
C ALA A 277 -5.39 -1.08 0.19
N PHE A 278 -5.70 -2.29 0.68
CA PHE A 278 -4.80 -3.03 1.57
C PHE A 278 -3.44 -3.32 0.93
N THR A 279 -3.43 -3.73 -0.35
CA THR A 279 -2.18 -4.00 -1.07
C THR A 279 -1.33 -2.74 -1.23
N VAL A 280 -1.94 -1.59 -1.56
CA VAL A 280 -1.21 -0.31 -1.64
C VAL A 280 -0.60 0.05 -0.29
N THR A 281 -1.38 0.00 0.79
CA THR A 281 -0.91 0.33 2.14
C THR A 281 0.22 -0.62 2.58
N CYS A 282 0.07 -1.92 2.34
CA CYS A 282 1.08 -2.93 2.68
C CYS A 282 2.40 -2.65 1.94
N LEU A 283 2.35 -2.36 0.63
CA LEU A 283 3.55 -2.07 -0.15
C LEU A 283 4.27 -0.80 0.30
N ILE A 284 3.53 0.26 0.64
CA ILE A 284 4.12 1.49 1.18
C ILE A 284 4.86 1.19 2.49
N ILE A 285 4.22 0.46 3.42
CA ILE A 285 4.83 0.08 4.70
C ILE A 285 6.08 -0.78 4.48
N LEU A 286 6.05 -1.73 3.54
CA LEU A 286 7.19 -2.60 3.24
C LEU A 286 8.36 -1.79 2.65
N GLU A 287 8.11 -0.91 1.69
CA GLU A 287 9.15 -0.06 1.10
C GLU A 287 9.78 0.87 2.16
N MET A 288 8.96 1.43 3.05
CA MET A 288 9.42 2.24 4.18
C MET A 288 10.27 1.44 5.17
N ALA A 289 9.80 0.26 5.59
CA ALA A 289 10.49 -0.57 6.58
C ALA A 289 11.85 -1.07 6.07
N LEU A 290 11.91 -1.46 4.79
CA LEU A 290 13.15 -1.91 4.16
C LEU A 290 14.09 -0.75 3.82
N ASN A 291 13.61 0.50 3.87
CA ASN A 291 14.41 1.71 3.60
C ASN A 291 15.03 1.71 2.19
N ILE A 292 14.26 1.27 1.19
CA ILE A 292 14.74 1.15 -0.18
C ILE A 292 14.65 2.54 -0.84
N GLN A 293 15.81 3.17 -1.03
CA GLN A 293 15.90 4.51 -1.61
C GLN A 293 15.47 4.52 -3.08
N GLY A 294 14.98 5.68 -3.54
CA GLY A 294 14.56 5.86 -4.93
C GLY A 294 13.27 5.14 -5.31
N ARG A 295 12.48 4.70 -4.32
CA ARG A 295 11.14 4.14 -4.53
C ARG A 295 10.04 5.06 -4.02
N PHE A 296 8.86 4.88 -4.57
CA PHE A 296 7.71 5.74 -4.33
C PHE A 296 7.32 5.84 -2.85
N GLY A 297 7.24 4.73 -2.12
CA GLY A 297 6.85 4.73 -0.70
C GLY A 297 7.88 5.39 0.21
N TYR A 298 9.17 5.18 -0.06
CA TYR A 298 10.25 5.84 0.66
C TYR A 298 10.26 7.35 0.39
N GLU A 299 10.08 7.75 -0.87
CA GLU A 299 10.08 9.16 -1.23
C GLU A 299 8.86 9.87 -0.65
N LEU A 300 7.68 9.24 -0.62
CA LEU A 300 6.51 9.76 0.08
C LEU A 300 6.81 10.06 1.55
N LEU A 301 7.47 9.13 2.27
CA LEU A 301 7.89 9.35 3.66
C LEU A 301 8.85 10.53 3.79
N ARG A 302 9.82 10.60 2.89
CA ARG A 302 10.82 11.67 2.84
C ARG A 302 10.14 13.02 2.68
N GLN A 303 9.20 13.15 1.74
CA GLN A 303 8.44 14.40 1.54
C GLN A 303 7.58 14.78 2.74
N VAL A 304 6.97 13.78 3.42
CA VAL A 304 6.23 14.00 4.67
C VAL A 304 7.17 14.52 5.77
N LEU A 305 8.33 13.90 5.94
CA LEU A 305 9.33 14.29 6.95
C LEU A 305 9.86 15.71 6.70
N PHE A 306 10.09 16.04 5.43
CA PHE A 306 10.54 17.37 5.01
C PHE A 306 9.41 18.41 4.95
N ARG A 307 8.16 18.04 5.27
CA ARG A 307 6.98 18.92 5.22
C ARG A 307 6.74 19.54 3.85
N ASN A 308 7.13 18.85 2.77
CA ASN A 308 6.86 19.23 1.39
C ASN A 308 5.43 18.81 1.01
N LEU A 309 4.44 19.45 1.65
CA LEU A 309 3.02 19.10 1.52
C LEU A 309 2.52 19.03 0.07
N PRO A 310 2.91 19.92 -0.86
CA PRO A 310 2.46 19.82 -2.26
C PRO A 310 2.86 18.50 -2.93
N ASP A 311 4.10 18.04 -2.76
CA ASP A 311 4.58 16.77 -3.32
C ASP A 311 3.85 15.59 -2.69
N VAL A 312 3.66 15.62 -1.36
CA VAL A 312 2.89 14.61 -0.63
C VAL A 312 1.46 14.52 -1.17
N LEU A 313 0.79 15.64 -1.39
CA LEU A 313 -0.58 15.66 -1.92
C LEU A 313 -0.65 15.07 -3.33
N ILE A 314 0.32 15.38 -4.20
CA ILE A 314 0.37 14.80 -5.56
C ILE A 314 0.60 13.29 -5.51
N MET A 315 1.53 12.83 -4.67
CA MET A 315 1.78 11.39 -4.48
C MET A 315 0.55 10.68 -3.90
N MET A 316 -0.11 11.26 -2.89
CA MET A 316 -1.35 10.71 -2.32
C MET A 316 -2.50 10.68 -3.34
N ALA A 317 -2.66 11.74 -4.13
CA ALA A 317 -3.63 11.77 -5.22
C ALA A 317 -3.34 10.69 -6.27
N SER A 318 -2.06 10.45 -6.59
CA SER A 318 -1.65 9.39 -7.53
C SER A 318 -1.99 7.99 -7.00
N LEU A 319 -1.76 7.73 -5.70
CA LEU A 319 -2.20 6.48 -5.06
C LEU A 319 -3.72 6.32 -5.07
N PHE A 320 -4.47 7.39 -4.81
CA PHE A 320 -5.92 7.36 -4.88
C PHE A 320 -6.41 7.03 -6.29
N LEU A 321 -5.83 7.66 -7.31
CA LEU A 321 -6.14 7.38 -8.71
C LEU A 321 -5.82 5.92 -9.08
N LEU A 322 -4.72 5.37 -8.57
CA LEU A 322 -4.37 3.97 -8.76
C LEU A 322 -5.44 3.03 -8.19
N VAL A 323 -5.90 3.26 -6.95
CA VAL A 323 -6.96 2.45 -6.33
C VAL A 323 -8.27 2.57 -7.12
N ARG A 324 -8.65 3.79 -7.55
CA ARG A 324 -9.85 4.01 -8.38
C ARG A 324 -9.76 3.36 -9.74
N ALA A 325 -8.59 3.39 -10.39
CA ALA A 325 -8.36 2.70 -11.65
C ALA A 325 -8.59 1.19 -11.48
N THR A 326 -8.10 0.60 -10.39
CA THR A 326 -8.35 -0.82 -10.08
C THR A 326 -9.84 -1.11 -9.88
N GLU A 327 -10.57 -0.27 -9.14
CA GLU A 327 -12.01 -0.44 -8.95
C GLU A 327 -12.77 -0.41 -10.28
N TRP A 328 -12.44 0.55 -11.14
CA TRP A 328 -13.01 0.68 -12.48
C TRP A 328 -12.73 -0.55 -13.33
N VAL A 329 -11.49 -1.05 -13.34
CA VAL A 329 -11.13 -2.29 -14.06
C VAL A 329 -11.95 -3.48 -13.57
N VAL A 330 -12.11 -3.64 -12.25
CA VAL A 330 -12.91 -4.73 -11.66
C VAL A 330 -14.39 -4.59 -12.01
N ASP A 331 -14.96 -3.38 -11.99
CA ASP A 331 -16.33 -3.10 -12.44
C ASP A 331 -16.55 -3.48 -13.91
N VAL A 332 -15.64 -3.06 -14.79
CA VAL A 332 -15.71 -3.36 -16.23
C VAL A 332 -15.62 -4.87 -16.46
N GLN A 333 -14.70 -5.55 -15.78
CA GLN A 333 -14.57 -7.01 -15.88
C GLN A 333 -15.83 -7.74 -15.40
N ARG A 334 -16.43 -7.29 -14.28
CA ARG A 334 -17.68 -7.87 -13.76
C ARG A 334 -18.83 -7.68 -14.73
N TYR A 335 -19.01 -6.47 -15.25
CA TYR A 335 -20.06 -6.15 -16.21
C TYR A 335 -19.96 -7.01 -17.47
N ARG A 336 -18.75 -7.18 -18.02
CA ARG A 336 -18.51 -8.06 -19.18
C ARG A 336 -18.89 -9.51 -18.90
N LYS A 337 -18.55 -10.03 -17.71
CA LYS A 337 -18.90 -11.40 -17.32
C LYS A 337 -20.41 -11.60 -17.15
N GLN A 338 -21.10 -10.65 -16.54
CA GLN A 338 -22.56 -10.68 -16.41
C GLN A 338 -23.23 -10.72 -17.79
N LEU A 339 -22.85 -9.81 -18.69
CA LEU A 339 -23.34 -9.82 -20.07
C LEU A 339 -23.08 -11.13 -20.81
N SER A 340 -21.92 -11.77 -20.61
CA SER A 340 -21.66 -13.07 -21.24
C SER A 340 -22.59 -14.16 -20.71
N MET A 341 -22.95 -14.13 -19.42
CA MET A 341 -23.88 -15.10 -18.83
C MET A 341 -25.32 -14.84 -19.23
N ASP A 342 -25.74 -13.58 -19.28
CA ASP A 342 -27.09 -13.20 -19.71
C ASP A 342 -27.33 -13.63 -21.17
N ARG A 343 -26.33 -13.47 -22.05
CA ARG A 343 -26.39 -13.95 -23.43
C ARG A 343 -26.45 -15.47 -23.53
N SER A 344 -25.66 -16.18 -22.73
CA SER A 344 -25.75 -17.65 -22.67
C SER A 344 -27.10 -18.13 -22.13
N ALA A 345 -27.75 -17.35 -21.26
CA ALA A 345 -29.07 -17.68 -20.71
C ALA A 345 -30.22 -17.32 -21.67
N SER A 346 -30.09 -16.28 -22.49
CA SER A 346 -31.12 -15.91 -23.48
C SER A 346 -31.20 -16.86 -24.68
N GLY A 347 -30.25 -17.80 -24.81
CA GLY A 347 -30.18 -18.70 -25.95
C GLY A 347 -29.71 -18.01 -27.24
N ASP A 348 -29.30 -16.74 -27.15
CA ASP A 348 -28.66 -16.00 -28.25
C ASP A 348 -27.20 -16.46 -28.36
N ASN A 349 -26.99 -17.69 -28.81
CA ASN A 349 -25.72 -18.09 -29.39
C ASN A 349 -25.66 -17.52 -30.81
N PRO A 350 -24.68 -16.64 -31.13
CA PRO A 350 -24.44 -16.22 -32.51
C PRO A 350 -23.96 -17.40 -33.38
#